data_AF-A0A953Z9K0-F1
#
_entry.id   AF-A0A953Z9K0-F1
#
_cell.length_a   1.000
_cell.length_b   1.000
_cell.length_c   1.000
_cell.angle_alpha   90.00
_cell.angle_beta   90.00
_cell.angle_gamma   90.00
#
_symmetry.space_group_name_H-M   'P 1'
#
loop_
_entity.id
_entity.type
_entity.pdbx_description
1 polymer ?
#
loop_
_entity_poly.entity_id
_entity_poly.type
_entity_poly.pdbx_seq_one_letter_code
_entity_poly.pdbx_strand_id
1 'polypeptide(L)'
;MADDARQESDDSRLGDLVDHVLGQSTASERDALRAEIADDVELAVECGDLRRMFDEMRSLRVAPSGNVAIAMRFAAHRRARLRGDGRPVHVATRIVQVLGVAAAMLVGFVFLDRFARHGTVEKVQPLVSQAIVREVPSVDTHLTALLSADNLPVHDATFVESLRPYDDLPLPDSFPGWLSATQRLDDLREQFRLRFASEERHRLLRSIGSPKLDDRLGVLADDIAAQVEDRIDAGRIDVDDLSLAIRAMVAAGSSRVEGKHSATVHRCAYELLDRFESFDDGETATALAALSELAVLEGGRLVDVVGRHAARIAQSTLTPRSDGQRPTLLHWSTPSMRLADAGRLLRLAPAFGVHAGVAHRARMMIAAHLDERVALDSDVEAPSLVAAQLYGFGDLIDREGADRALRLWNPRLLVPDFVALHHLAWSRVPTRPGWARFQEHLRALSSIETPPRVRDSASLLLCLSMNYAAPEALGELVARGM
;
A
#
# COMPACT_ATOMS: atom_id res chain seq x y z
N MET A 1 34.31 9.33 -8.39
CA MET A 1 35.13 10.28 -7.60
C MET A 1 34.42 11.59 -7.33
N ALA A 2 33.95 12.35 -8.33
CA ALA A 2 33.20 13.59 -8.07
C ALA A 2 31.77 13.34 -7.53
N ASP A 3 31.10 12.29 -8.00
CA ASP A 3 29.77 11.90 -7.48
C ASP A 3 29.85 11.28 -6.08
N ASP A 4 30.88 10.47 -5.80
CA ASP A 4 31.07 9.87 -4.46
C ASP A 4 31.26 10.95 -3.38
N ALA A 5 32.00 12.03 -3.70
CA ALA A 5 32.24 13.13 -2.77
C ALA A 5 30.98 14.00 -2.54
N ARG A 6 30.09 14.10 -3.54
CA ARG A 6 28.79 14.78 -3.38
C ARG A 6 27.84 13.95 -2.52
N GLN A 7 27.76 12.65 -2.80
CA GLN A 7 26.90 11.75 -2.03
C GLN A 7 27.33 11.64 -0.55
N GLU A 8 28.63 11.64 -0.27
CA GLU A 8 29.15 11.66 1.11
C GLU A 8 28.84 12.98 1.84
N SER A 9 28.80 14.10 1.11
CA SER A 9 28.40 15.41 1.64
C SER A 9 26.90 15.46 1.97
N ASP A 10 26.05 14.95 1.08
CA ASP A 10 24.59 14.96 1.25
C ASP A 10 24.16 14.04 2.42
N ASP A 11 24.78 12.86 2.53
CA ASP A 11 24.54 11.92 3.64
C ASP A 11 24.97 12.51 5.00
N SER A 12 26.08 13.26 5.03
CA SER A 12 26.52 13.95 6.25
C SER A 12 25.53 15.04 6.65
N ARG A 13 25.05 15.83 5.68
CA ARG A 13 24.11 16.93 5.89
C ARG A 13 22.77 16.43 6.45
N LEU A 14 22.21 15.37 5.87
CA LEU A 14 21.00 14.73 6.38
C LEU A 14 21.17 14.22 7.81
N GLY A 15 22.33 13.66 8.13
CA GLY A 15 22.66 13.19 9.48
C GLY A 15 22.68 14.32 10.52
N ASP A 16 23.16 15.51 10.16
CA ASP A 16 23.19 16.68 11.06
C ASP A 16 21.77 17.24 11.30
N LEU A 17 20.92 17.28 10.27
CA LEU A 17 19.52 17.65 10.38
C LEU A 17 18.73 16.72 11.32
N VAL A 18 18.92 15.41 11.19
CA VAL A 18 18.25 14.42 12.05
C VAL A 18 18.67 14.60 13.53
N ASP A 19 19.97 14.74 13.79
CA ASP A 19 20.47 14.99 15.15
C ASP A 19 19.91 16.29 15.73
N HIS A 20 19.74 17.32 14.89
CA HIS A 20 19.16 18.59 15.31
C HIS A 20 17.69 18.45 15.70
N VAL A 21 16.87 17.83 14.85
CA VAL A 21 15.43 17.63 15.09
C VAL A 21 15.18 16.71 16.29
N LEU A 22 16.06 15.73 16.51
CA LEU A 22 16.02 14.85 17.69
C LEU A 22 16.60 15.47 18.96
N GLY A 23 17.22 16.65 18.88
CA GLY A 23 17.86 17.33 20.01
C GLY A 23 19.14 16.65 20.50
N GLN A 24 19.82 15.90 19.63
CA GLN A 24 21.05 15.16 19.92
C GLN A 24 22.33 15.94 19.55
N SER A 25 22.21 17.00 18.76
CA SER A 25 23.33 17.90 18.42
C SER A 25 23.84 18.68 19.64
N THR A 26 25.15 18.91 19.69
CA THR A 26 25.79 19.80 20.66
C THR A 26 25.28 21.24 20.51
N ALA A 27 25.51 22.10 21.51
CA ALA A 27 25.12 23.52 21.42
C ALA A 27 25.75 24.23 20.22
N SER A 28 27.04 23.99 19.98
CA SER A 28 27.78 24.58 18.85
C SER A 28 27.24 24.12 17.49
N GLU A 29 26.92 22.82 17.34
CA GLU A 29 26.33 22.28 16.10
C GLU A 29 24.92 22.83 15.87
N ARG A 30 24.11 22.98 16.93
CA ARG A 30 22.77 23.58 16.83
C ARG A 30 22.82 25.03 16.38
N ASP A 31 23.77 25.80 16.89
CA ASP A 31 23.90 27.22 16.53
C ASP A 31 24.45 27.38 15.10
N ALA A 32 25.38 26.52 14.68
CA ALA A 32 25.86 26.49 13.30
C ALA A 32 24.75 26.12 12.31
N LEU A 33 23.99 25.04 12.59
CA LEU A 33 22.91 24.62 11.70
C LEU A 33 21.75 25.61 11.68
N ARG A 34 21.47 26.31 12.79
CA ARG A 34 20.47 27.40 12.80
C ARG A 34 20.88 28.58 11.93
N ALA A 35 22.17 28.92 11.92
CA ALA A 35 22.69 29.93 11.01
C ALA A 35 22.54 29.47 9.55
N GLU A 36 22.85 28.21 9.24
CA GLU A 36 22.67 27.65 7.90
C GLU A 36 21.19 27.63 7.47
N ILE A 37 20.28 27.18 8.34
CA ILE A 37 18.82 27.18 8.09
C ILE A 37 18.27 28.60 7.89
N ALA A 38 18.86 29.60 8.55
CA ALA A 38 18.44 30.99 8.37
C ALA A 38 18.83 31.53 6.99
N ASP A 39 19.91 31.00 6.41
CA ASP A 39 20.46 31.45 5.13
C ASP A 39 20.01 30.57 3.94
N ASP A 40 19.50 29.35 4.19
CA ASP A 40 19.06 28.38 3.18
C ASP A 40 17.58 27.97 3.37
N VAL A 41 16.71 28.43 2.46
CA VAL A 41 15.26 28.16 2.48
C VAL A 41 14.94 26.70 2.21
N GLU A 42 15.72 26.02 1.37
CA GLU A 42 15.49 24.60 1.05
C GLU A 42 15.79 23.74 2.29
N LEU A 43 16.89 24.04 2.97
CA LEU A 43 17.25 23.40 4.25
C LEU A 43 16.20 23.66 5.34
N ALA A 44 15.60 24.85 5.37
CA ALA A 44 14.52 25.16 6.30
C ALA A 44 13.27 24.31 6.05
N VAL A 45 12.93 24.05 4.78
CA VAL A 45 11.82 23.16 4.39
C VAL A 45 12.13 21.72 4.79
N GLU A 46 13.31 21.20 4.46
CA GLU A 46 13.75 19.85 4.85
C GLU A 46 13.71 19.65 6.37
N CYS A 47 14.19 20.63 7.13
CA CYS A 47 14.13 20.61 8.60
C CYS A 47 12.68 20.63 9.12
N GLY A 48 11.79 21.38 8.45
CA GLY A 48 10.36 21.42 8.75
C GLY A 48 9.68 20.08 8.53
N ASP A 49 9.95 19.42 7.40
CA ASP A 49 9.39 18.13 7.03
C ASP A 49 9.88 17.02 7.97
N LEU A 50 11.18 16.99 8.29
CA LEU A 50 11.73 16.05 9.28
C LEU A 50 11.09 16.23 10.66
N ARG A 51 10.91 17.48 11.11
CA ARG A 51 10.28 17.76 12.40
C ARG A 51 8.81 17.32 12.41
N ARG A 52 8.06 17.62 11.35
CA ARG A 52 6.68 17.18 11.19
C ARG A 52 6.58 15.66 11.25
N MET A 53 7.42 14.95 10.51
CA MET A 53 7.48 13.48 10.53
C MET A 53 7.73 12.95 11.95
N PHE A 54 8.68 13.51 12.71
CA PHE A 54 8.94 13.06 14.08
C PHE A 54 7.82 13.40 15.06
N ASP A 55 7.15 14.55 14.90
CA ASP A 55 6.02 14.92 15.74
C ASP A 55 4.78 14.06 15.42
N GLU A 56 4.56 13.68 14.16
CA GLU A 56 3.56 12.67 13.75
C GLU A 56 3.88 11.29 14.35
N MET A 57 5.14 10.85 14.31
CA MET A 57 5.57 9.60 14.96
C MET A 57 5.34 9.62 16.48
N ARG A 58 5.59 10.77 17.14
CA ARG A 58 5.34 10.94 18.59
C ARG A 58 3.85 10.96 18.93
N SER A 59 3.03 11.63 18.12
CA SER A 59 1.59 11.76 18.36
C SER A 59 0.86 10.42 18.25
N LEU A 60 1.34 9.52 17.39
CA LEU A 60 0.82 8.18 17.21
C LEU A 60 1.07 7.24 18.41
N ARG A 61 1.87 7.62 19.42
CA ARG A 61 2.29 6.77 20.57
C ARG A 61 2.81 5.39 20.17
N VAL A 62 3.23 5.22 18.92
CA VAL A 62 3.81 3.98 18.42
C VAL A 62 5.25 3.95 18.91
N ALA A 63 5.58 3.00 19.79
CA ALA A 63 6.97 2.73 20.11
C ALA A 63 7.71 2.43 18.79
N PRO A 64 8.85 3.08 18.50
CA PRO A 64 9.59 2.80 17.28
C PRO A 64 9.84 1.30 17.22
N SER A 65 9.48 0.67 16.10
CA SER A 65 9.71 -0.76 15.92
C SER A 65 11.18 -1.06 16.22
N GLY A 66 11.48 -2.27 16.72
CA GLY A 66 12.85 -2.68 17.01
C GLY A 66 13.81 -2.40 15.84
N ASN A 67 13.29 -2.42 14.62
CA ASN A 67 14.02 -2.15 13.38
C ASN A 67 14.40 -0.67 13.22
N VAL A 68 13.56 0.28 13.63
CA VAL A 68 13.91 1.72 13.63
C VAL A 68 14.97 2.01 14.69
N ALA A 69 14.86 1.40 15.87
CA ALA A 69 15.88 1.51 16.91
C ALA A 69 17.22 0.87 16.47
N ILE A 70 17.19 -0.25 15.74
CA ILE A 70 18.37 -0.90 15.17
C ILE A 70 18.97 -0.06 14.04
N ALA A 71 18.17 0.50 13.13
CA ALA A 71 18.62 1.38 12.06
C ALA A 71 19.25 2.66 12.61
N MET A 72 18.63 3.28 13.61
CA MET A 72 19.21 4.45 14.30
C MET A 72 20.48 4.09 15.08
N ARG A 73 20.56 2.90 15.69
CA ARG A 73 21.80 2.41 16.31
C ARG A 73 22.88 2.14 15.27
N PHE A 74 22.54 1.57 14.11
CA PHE A 74 23.49 1.34 13.02
C PHE A 74 24.02 2.66 12.46
N ALA A 75 23.14 3.66 12.26
CA ALA A 75 23.53 5.00 11.88
C ALA A 75 24.45 5.64 12.94
N ALA A 76 24.08 5.56 14.22
CA ALA A 76 24.91 6.06 15.32
C ALA A 76 26.26 5.33 15.45
N HIS A 77 26.30 4.01 15.22
CA HIS A 77 27.53 3.21 15.29
C HIS A 77 28.44 3.41 14.08
N ARG A 78 27.86 3.60 12.88
CA ARG A 78 28.58 4.00 11.67
C ARG A 78 29.19 5.40 11.84
N ARG A 79 28.45 6.34 12.45
CA ARG A 79 28.93 7.69 12.79
C ARG A 79 30.03 7.68 13.87
N ALA A 80 29.93 6.80 14.87
CA ALA A 80 30.99 6.61 15.86
C ALA A 80 32.30 6.05 15.26
N ARG A 81 32.20 5.23 14.19
CA ARG A 81 33.37 4.76 13.43
C ARG A 81 33.99 5.86 12.56
N LEU A 82 33.17 6.71 11.95
CA LEU A 82 33.64 7.82 11.11
C LEU A 82 34.26 8.95 11.95
N ARG A 83 33.87 9.09 13.22
CA ARG A 83 34.48 10.01 14.20
C ARG A 83 35.79 9.49 14.83
N GLY A 84 36.17 8.24 14.58
CA GLY A 84 37.37 7.63 15.17
C GLY A 84 38.60 7.84 14.29
N ASP A 85 39.50 8.73 14.72
CA ASP A 85 40.79 9.02 14.09
C ASP A 85 41.55 7.78 13.60
N GLY A 86 42.10 7.90 12.39
CA GLY A 86 42.80 6.86 11.67
C GLY A 86 43.98 6.27 12.45
N ARG A 87 43.92 4.96 12.73
CA ARG A 87 45.06 4.05 12.89
C ARG A 87 44.63 2.63 12.53
N PRO A 88 45.49 1.84 11.86
CA PRO A 88 45.13 0.49 11.44
C PRO A 88 45.26 -0.46 12.64
N VAL A 89 44.23 -1.26 12.94
CA VAL A 89 44.33 -2.27 14.00
C VAL A 89 43.87 -3.64 13.53
N HIS A 90 44.83 -4.56 13.66
CA HIS A 90 44.77 -6.00 13.48
C HIS A 90 43.69 -6.71 14.33
N VAL A 91 43.22 -7.84 13.79
CA VAL A 91 42.56 -9.06 14.30
C VAL A 91 42.17 -9.21 15.80
N ALA A 92 42.80 -8.54 16.76
CA ALA A 92 42.47 -8.61 18.19
C ALA A 92 41.08 -8.00 18.53
N THR A 93 40.55 -7.10 17.70
CA THR A 93 39.27 -6.40 17.96
C THR A 93 38.04 -7.31 17.88
N ARG A 94 38.12 -8.46 17.18
CA ARG A 94 36.99 -9.43 17.13
C ARG A 94 36.74 -10.12 18.47
N ILE A 95 37.78 -10.29 19.30
CA ILE A 95 37.64 -10.94 20.62
C ILE A 95 37.03 -9.96 21.64
N VAL A 96 37.34 -8.67 21.55
CA VAL A 96 36.75 -7.63 22.43
C VAL A 96 35.29 -7.36 22.09
N GLN A 97 34.89 -7.48 20.81
CA GLN A 97 33.48 -7.32 20.41
C GLN A 97 32.58 -8.43 20.94
N VAL A 98 33.06 -9.68 21.00
CA VAL A 98 32.30 -10.80 21.58
C VAL A 98 32.16 -10.65 23.10
N LEU A 99 33.20 -10.17 23.79
CA LEU A 99 33.16 -9.90 25.23
C LEU A 99 32.30 -8.68 25.60
N GLY A 100 32.27 -7.65 24.74
CA GLY A 100 31.44 -6.45 24.94
C GLY A 100 29.94 -6.72 24.81
N VAL A 101 29.55 -7.61 23.90
CA VAL A 101 28.15 -8.04 23.73
C VAL A 101 27.68 -8.87 24.94
N ALA A 102 28.52 -9.76 25.46
CA ALA A 102 28.21 -10.54 26.66
C ALA A 102 28.05 -9.65 27.90
N ALA A 103 28.90 -8.64 28.07
CA ALA A 103 28.80 -7.69 29.19
C ALA A 103 27.54 -6.80 29.10
N ALA A 104 27.15 -6.37 27.90
CA ALA A 104 25.94 -5.59 27.68
C ALA A 104 24.65 -6.39 27.94
N MET A 105 24.64 -7.69 27.58
CA MET A 105 23.52 -8.58 27.93
C MET A 105 23.41 -8.78 29.45
N LEU A 106 24.54 -8.89 30.16
CA LEU A 106 24.56 -9.07 31.62
C LEU A 106 24.07 -7.83 32.37
N VAL A 107 24.44 -6.63 31.90
CA VAL A 107 23.93 -5.36 32.46
C VAL A 107 22.43 -5.20 32.18
N GLY A 108 21.96 -5.61 31.00
CA GLY A 108 20.53 -5.64 30.67
C GLY A 108 19.73 -6.60 31.56
N PHE A 109 20.29 -7.77 31.90
CA PHE A 109 19.65 -8.75 32.77
C PHE A 109 19.54 -8.28 34.22
N VAL A 110 20.59 -7.61 34.74
CA VAL A 110 20.59 -7.03 36.09
C VAL A 110 19.62 -5.84 36.21
N PHE A 111 19.44 -5.07 35.14
CA PHE A 111 18.48 -3.97 35.10
C PHE A 111 17.02 -4.46 35.07
N LEU A 112 16.75 -5.53 34.33
CA LEU A 112 15.44 -6.19 34.26
C LEU A 112 15.06 -6.89 35.58
N ASP A 113 16.01 -7.55 36.24
CA ASP A 113 15.80 -8.17 37.56
C ASP A 113 15.52 -7.13 38.66
N ARG A 114 16.12 -5.93 38.57
CA ARG A 114 15.85 -4.83 39.50
C ARG A 114 14.46 -4.20 39.29
N PHE A 115 13.96 -4.20 38.06
CA PHE A 115 12.62 -3.71 37.72
C PHE A 115 11.52 -4.71 38.09
N ALA A 116 11.77 -6.01 37.94
CA ALA A 116 10.83 -7.08 38.33
C ALA A 116 10.58 -7.14 39.85
N ARG A 117 11.54 -6.69 40.67
CA ARG A 117 11.43 -6.70 42.14
C ARG A 117 10.67 -5.50 42.73
N HIS A 118 10.30 -4.49 41.93
CA HIS A 118 9.54 -3.31 42.39
C HIS A 118 8.09 -3.33 41.85
N GLY A 119 7.45 -4.50 42.00
CA GLY A 119 6.02 -4.73 42.17
C GLY A 119 5.04 -3.67 41.68
N THR A 120 4.87 -3.53 40.36
CA THR A 120 3.63 -3.01 39.73
C THR A 120 3.60 -3.35 38.23
N VAL A 121 3.56 -4.63 37.85
CA VAL A 121 3.21 -5.02 36.48
C VAL A 121 2.45 -6.34 36.46
N GLU A 122 1.15 -6.31 36.70
CA GLU A 122 0.27 -7.46 36.45
C GLU A 122 -0.70 -7.23 35.28
N LYS A 123 -0.55 -6.12 34.52
CA LYS A 123 -1.42 -5.81 33.38
C LYS A 123 -0.74 -5.32 32.09
N VAL A 124 0.60 -5.28 32.02
CA VAL A 124 1.30 -4.79 30.81
C VAL A 124 2.11 -5.89 30.09
N GLN A 125 2.29 -7.05 30.71
CA GLN A 125 3.07 -8.15 30.16
C GLN A 125 2.49 -8.83 28.89
N PRO A 126 1.15 -8.91 28.66
CA PRO A 126 0.65 -9.52 27.43
C PRO A 126 0.75 -8.61 26.18
N LEU A 127 0.87 -7.29 26.35
CA LEU A 127 0.91 -6.33 25.22
C LEU A 127 2.33 -6.06 24.71
N VAL A 128 3.34 -6.09 25.58
CA VAL A 128 4.74 -5.88 25.17
C VAL A 128 5.35 -7.16 24.58
N SER A 129 4.86 -8.35 24.97
CA SER A 129 5.33 -9.63 24.44
C SER A 129 4.91 -9.89 22.98
N GLN A 130 3.96 -9.11 22.43
CA GLN A 130 3.58 -9.17 21.01
C GLN A 130 4.35 -8.18 20.12
N ALA A 131 5.12 -7.25 20.71
CA ALA A 131 5.90 -6.24 19.98
C ALA A 131 7.41 -6.57 19.89
N ILE A 132 7.83 -7.73 20.41
CA ILE A 132 9.25 -8.15 20.42
C ILE A 132 9.58 -8.91 19.13
N VAL A 133 10.29 -8.20 18.25
CA VAL A 133 11.33 -8.70 17.32
C VAL A 133 10.92 -9.89 16.45
N ARG A 134 10.36 -9.60 15.27
CA ARG A 134 10.61 -10.44 14.09
C ARG A 134 11.84 -9.89 13.39
N GLU A 135 12.92 -10.65 13.44
CA GLU A 135 14.09 -10.47 12.59
C GLU A 135 13.61 -10.32 11.13
N VAL A 136 14.09 -9.28 10.45
CA VAL A 136 14.07 -9.24 8.99
C VAL A 136 14.79 -10.52 8.55
N PRO A 137 14.20 -11.37 7.69
CA PRO A 137 14.94 -12.50 7.13
C PRO A 137 16.21 -11.92 6.55
N SER A 138 17.37 -12.44 6.98
CA SER A 138 18.65 -12.13 6.33
C SER A 138 18.40 -12.12 4.83
N VAL A 139 18.75 -11.02 4.15
CA VAL A 139 18.56 -10.85 2.69
C VAL A 139 19.01 -12.14 2.04
N ASP A 140 18.03 -12.94 1.66
CA ASP A 140 18.29 -14.29 1.18
C ASP A 140 19.10 -14.12 -0.10
N THR A 141 20.12 -14.94 -0.33
CA THR A 141 20.91 -14.90 -1.58
C THR A 141 19.99 -14.97 -2.82
N HIS A 142 18.83 -15.61 -2.66
CA HIS A 142 17.77 -15.65 -3.67
C HIS A 142 17.09 -14.30 -3.91
N LEU A 143 16.90 -13.49 -2.86
CA LEU A 143 16.32 -12.15 -2.92
C LEU A 143 17.26 -11.18 -3.65
N THR A 144 18.57 -11.24 -3.40
CA THR A 144 19.56 -10.45 -4.17
C THR A 144 19.57 -10.84 -5.64
N ALA A 145 19.45 -12.14 -5.96
CA ALA A 145 19.34 -12.60 -7.34
C ALA A 145 18.08 -12.06 -8.02
N LEU A 146 16.92 -12.12 -7.36
CA LEU A 146 15.65 -11.58 -7.85
C LEU A 146 15.65 -10.04 -7.95
N LEU A 147 16.54 -9.37 -7.23
CA LEU A 147 16.74 -7.92 -7.23
C LEU A 147 17.85 -7.44 -8.19
N SER A 148 18.48 -8.33 -8.98
CA SER A 148 19.38 -7.92 -10.07
C SER A 148 18.59 -7.75 -11.38
N ALA A 149 18.81 -6.66 -12.12
CA ALA A 149 18.13 -6.41 -13.41
C ALA A 149 18.45 -7.50 -14.44
N ASP A 150 19.67 -8.05 -14.40
CA ASP A 150 20.14 -9.10 -15.30
C ASP A 150 19.45 -10.46 -15.13
N ASN A 151 18.64 -10.63 -14.08
CA ASN A 151 17.98 -11.90 -13.74
C ASN A 151 16.46 -11.87 -13.94
N LEU A 152 15.92 -10.85 -14.60
CA LEU A 152 14.51 -10.88 -14.99
C LEU A 152 14.29 -12.03 -15.99
N PRO A 153 13.28 -12.90 -15.78
CA PRO A 153 12.99 -13.94 -16.74
C PRO A 153 12.58 -13.31 -18.07
N VAL A 154 13.45 -13.41 -19.07
CA VAL A 154 13.17 -12.98 -20.42
C VAL A 154 12.23 -14.01 -21.05
N HIS A 155 10.95 -13.65 -21.14
CA HIS A 155 9.91 -14.55 -21.68
C HIS A 155 9.85 -14.51 -23.21
N ASP A 156 10.08 -13.35 -23.83
CA ASP A 156 10.26 -13.15 -25.27
C ASP A 156 10.77 -11.72 -25.56
N ALA A 157 11.17 -11.44 -26.81
CA ALA A 157 11.72 -10.13 -27.20
C ALA A 157 10.70 -8.99 -27.10
N THR A 158 9.42 -9.26 -27.35
CA THR A 158 8.32 -8.28 -27.27
C THR A 158 8.07 -7.82 -25.83
N PHE A 159 8.12 -8.74 -24.86
CA PHE A 159 8.02 -8.43 -23.45
C PHE A 159 9.24 -7.65 -22.92
N VAL A 160 10.44 -7.93 -23.44
CA VAL A 160 11.62 -7.12 -23.11
C VAL A 160 11.44 -5.67 -23.58
N GLU A 161 10.84 -5.45 -24.75
CA GLU A 161 10.55 -4.10 -25.22
C GLU A 161 9.51 -3.38 -24.34
N SER A 162 8.50 -4.09 -23.83
CA SER A 162 7.52 -3.50 -22.90
C SER A 162 8.07 -3.23 -21.50
N LEU A 163 9.19 -3.86 -21.12
CA LEU A 163 9.90 -3.56 -19.87
C LEU A 163 10.78 -2.31 -19.95
N ARG A 164 11.25 -1.92 -21.13
CA ARG A 164 12.18 -0.77 -21.30
C ARG A 164 11.71 0.53 -20.64
N PRO A 165 10.42 0.94 -20.69
CA PRO A 165 9.95 2.14 -20.01
C PRO A 165 10.13 2.12 -18.49
N TYR A 166 10.33 0.93 -17.91
CA TYR A 166 10.45 0.71 -16.46
C TYR A 166 11.91 0.54 -16.01
N ASP A 167 12.86 0.35 -16.92
CA ASP A 167 14.29 0.11 -16.58
C ASP A 167 14.92 1.29 -15.82
N ASP A 168 14.47 2.51 -16.12
CA ASP A 168 14.94 3.74 -15.50
C ASP A 168 14.24 4.07 -14.17
N LEU A 169 13.23 3.30 -13.76
CA LEU A 169 12.53 3.55 -12.50
C LEU A 169 13.39 3.11 -11.31
N PRO A 170 13.62 3.99 -10.32
CA PRO A 170 14.41 3.63 -9.15
C PRO A 170 13.67 2.53 -8.38
N LEU A 171 14.38 1.42 -8.12
CA LEU A 171 13.88 0.41 -7.21
C LEU A 171 13.80 1.05 -5.82
N PRO A 172 12.61 1.09 -5.20
CA PRO A 172 12.50 1.67 -3.89
C PRO A 172 13.33 0.83 -2.93
N ASP A 173 14.26 1.51 -2.24
CA ASP A 173 14.88 0.94 -1.06
C ASP A 173 13.80 0.42 -0.10
N SER A 174 14.14 -0.61 0.68
CA SER A 174 13.17 -1.27 1.55
C SER A 174 12.46 -0.29 2.49
N PHE A 175 13.12 0.78 2.91
CA PHE A 175 12.57 1.77 3.83
C PHE A 175 11.63 2.80 3.17
N PRO A 176 12.04 3.58 2.12
CA PRO A 176 11.12 4.48 1.42
C PRO A 176 9.89 3.77 0.84
N GLY A 177 10.06 2.58 0.28
CA GLY A 177 8.95 1.79 -0.24
C GLY A 177 7.97 1.35 0.84
N TRP A 178 8.49 0.93 2.01
CA TRP A 178 7.67 0.62 3.18
C TRP A 178 6.94 1.85 3.72
N LEU A 179 7.61 3.00 3.82
CA LEU A 179 7.02 4.25 4.31
C LEU A 179 5.86 4.68 3.42
N SER A 180 6.05 4.69 2.09
CA SER A 180 5.01 5.03 1.13
C SER A 180 3.80 4.08 1.22
N ALA A 181 4.05 2.77 1.37
CA ALA A 181 2.97 1.79 1.53
C ALA A 181 2.20 1.99 2.84
N THR A 182 2.90 2.35 3.92
CA THR A 182 2.31 2.60 5.24
C THR A 182 1.42 3.85 5.22
N GLN A 183 1.91 4.96 4.66
CA GLN A 183 1.12 6.18 4.46
C GLN A 183 -0.17 5.90 3.68
N ARG A 184 -0.08 5.14 2.58
CA ARG A 184 -1.25 4.74 1.78
C ARG A 184 -2.24 3.88 2.58
N LEU A 185 -1.74 3.05 3.49
CA LEU A 185 -2.58 2.24 4.36
C LEU A 185 -3.30 3.14 5.38
N ASP A 186 -2.64 4.15 5.93
CA ASP A 186 -3.25 5.14 6.81
C ASP A 186 -4.29 5.99 6.09
N ASP A 187 -4.04 6.41 4.84
CA ASP A 187 -5.04 7.07 4.00
C ASP A 187 -6.29 6.19 3.83
N LEU A 188 -6.11 4.88 3.61
CA LEU A 188 -7.22 3.94 3.51
C LEU A 188 -7.98 3.78 4.83
N ARG A 189 -7.27 3.75 5.98
CA ARG A 189 -7.92 3.72 7.31
C ARG A 189 -8.81 4.94 7.51
N GLU A 190 -8.32 6.11 7.15
CA GLU A 190 -9.08 7.36 7.29
C GLU A 190 -10.30 7.37 6.36
N GLN A 191 -10.15 6.93 5.11
CA GLN A 191 -11.28 6.76 4.20
C GLN A 191 -12.33 5.79 4.77
N PHE A 192 -11.91 4.67 5.35
CA PHE A 192 -12.84 3.75 5.97
C PHE A 192 -13.49 4.38 7.20
N ARG A 193 -12.75 5.02 8.10
CA ARG A 193 -13.30 5.70 9.29
C ARG A 193 -14.51 6.57 8.94
N LEU A 194 -14.42 7.35 7.87
CA LEU A 194 -15.52 8.19 7.38
C LEU A 194 -16.72 7.40 6.84
N ARG A 195 -16.47 6.25 6.19
CA ARG A 195 -17.55 5.36 5.72
C ARG A 195 -18.31 4.74 6.88
N PHE A 196 -17.67 4.47 8.02
CA PHE A 196 -18.32 3.93 9.22
C PHE A 196 -18.97 5.03 10.09
N ALA A 197 -18.54 6.29 9.97
CA ALA A 197 -19.11 7.43 10.67
C ALA A 197 -20.36 7.99 9.95
N SER A 198 -21.53 7.37 10.15
CA SER A 198 -22.77 7.70 9.43
C SER A 198 -23.11 9.19 9.44
N GLU A 199 -23.02 9.90 10.57
CA GLU A 199 -23.32 11.33 10.64
C GLU A 199 -22.33 12.20 9.85
N GLU A 200 -21.04 11.87 9.88
CA GLU A 200 -20.00 12.57 9.10
C GLU A 200 -20.23 12.34 7.60
N ARG A 201 -20.52 11.09 7.23
CA ARG A 201 -20.85 10.69 5.86
C ARG A 201 -22.06 11.46 5.32
N HIS A 202 -23.16 11.51 6.08
CA HIS A 202 -24.35 12.27 5.70
C HIS A 202 -24.08 13.77 5.57
N ARG A 203 -23.26 14.35 6.47
CA ARG A 203 -22.87 15.76 6.38
C ARG A 203 -22.06 16.04 5.11
N LEU A 204 -21.08 15.20 4.79
CA LEU A 204 -20.26 15.30 3.58
C LEU A 204 -21.11 15.18 2.30
N LEU A 205 -22.00 14.19 2.23
CA LEU A 205 -22.86 14.01 1.05
C LEU A 205 -23.82 15.18 0.84
N ARG A 206 -24.34 15.76 1.93
CA ARG A 206 -25.17 16.97 1.86
C ARG A 206 -24.36 18.16 1.35
N SER A 207 -23.12 18.34 1.80
CA SER A 207 -22.30 19.47 1.36
C SER A 207 -21.94 19.40 -0.12
N ILE A 208 -21.82 18.20 -0.70
CA ILE A 208 -21.59 18.01 -2.15
C ILE A 208 -22.88 17.86 -2.98
N GLY A 209 -24.04 18.15 -2.37
CA GLY A 209 -25.35 18.14 -3.05
C GLY A 209 -25.85 16.77 -3.46
N SER A 210 -25.40 15.69 -2.82
CA SER A 210 -25.74 14.30 -3.17
C SER A 210 -26.31 13.49 -1.99
N PRO A 211 -27.28 14.01 -1.21
CA PRO A 211 -27.76 13.33 0.00
C PRO A 211 -28.43 11.98 -0.27
N LYS A 212 -29.08 11.82 -1.43
CA LYS A 212 -29.73 10.54 -1.84
C LYS A 212 -28.73 9.45 -2.21
N LEU A 213 -27.44 9.79 -2.34
CA LEU A 213 -26.41 8.81 -2.66
C LEU A 213 -26.23 7.80 -1.53
N ASP A 214 -26.41 8.21 -0.26
CA ASP A 214 -26.30 7.29 0.87
C ASP A 214 -27.38 6.21 0.81
N ASP A 215 -28.63 6.63 0.58
CA ASP A 215 -29.76 5.72 0.42
C ASP A 215 -29.51 4.74 -0.75
N ARG A 216 -28.97 5.24 -1.87
CA ARG A 216 -28.64 4.41 -3.03
C ARG A 216 -27.57 3.38 -2.71
N LEU A 217 -26.51 3.76 -2.00
CA LEU A 217 -25.45 2.85 -1.58
C LEU A 217 -25.98 1.79 -0.61
N GLY A 218 -26.88 2.18 0.31
CA GLY A 218 -27.58 1.26 1.21
C GLY A 218 -28.41 0.22 0.46
N VAL A 219 -29.23 0.66 -0.51
CA VAL A 219 -30.04 -0.24 -1.35
C VAL A 219 -29.17 -1.22 -2.14
N LEU A 220 -28.06 -0.75 -2.73
CA LEU A 220 -27.12 -1.62 -3.43
C LEU A 220 -26.47 -2.63 -2.48
N ALA A 221 -26.06 -2.20 -1.28
CA ALA A 221 -25.43 -3.08 -0.30
C ALA A 221 -26.39 -4.17 0.19
N ASP A 222 -27.67 -3.82 0.44
CA ASP A 222 -28.71 -4.76 0.85
C ASP A 222 -28.93 -5.85 -0.22
N ASP A 223 -29.03 -5.43 -1.49
CA ASP A 223 -29.22 -6.33 -2.62
C ASP A 223 -28.01 -7.24 -2.86
N ILE A 224 -26.79 -6.69 -2.78
CA ILE A 224 -25.54 -7.47 -2.87
C ILE A 224 -25.49 -8.51 -1.76
N ALA A 225 -25.77 -8.12 -0.50
CA ALA A 225 -25.71 -9.02 0.64
C ALA A 225 -26.69 -10.20 0.47
N ALA A 226 -27.94 -9.92 0.10
CA ALA A 226 -28.95 -10.95 -0.14
C ALA A 226 -28.55 -11.91 -1.27
N GLN A 227 -28.13 -11.37 -2.43
CA GLN A 227 -27.73 -12.20 -3.57
C GLN A 227 -26.49 -13.07 -3.27
N VAL A 228 -25.55 -12.56 -2.48
CA VAL A 228 -24.33 -13.28 -2.11
C VAL A 228 -24.64 -14.40 -1.13
N GLU A 229 -25.50 -14.17 -0.15
CA GLU A 229 -25.96 -15.21 0.78
C GLU A 229 -26.62 -16.37 0.03
N ASP A 230 -27.58 -16.06 -0.86
CA ASP A 230 -28.26 -17.05 -1.69
C ASP A 230 -27.26 -17.88 -2.55
N ARG A 231 -26.22 -17.24 -3.08
CA ARG A 231 -25.22 -17.90 -3.93
C ARG A 231 -24.20 -18.72 -3.14
N ILE A 232 -23.84 -18.29 -1.94
CA ILE A 232 -23.02 -19.08 -1.01
C ILE A 232 -23.80 -20.33 -0.60
N ASP A 233 -25.06 -20.18 -0.20
CA ASP A 233 -25.93 -21.31 0.17
C ASP A 233 -26.10 -22.32 -0.98
N ALA A 234 -26.16 -21.82 -2.23
CA ALA A 234 -26.23 -22.66 -3.41
C ALA A 234 -24.87 -23.29 -3.83
N GLY A 235 -23.74 -22.87 -3.24
CA GLY A 235 -22.40 -23.29 -3.63
C GLY A 235 -21.98 -22.82 -5.04
N ARG A 236 -22.49 -21.67 -5.49
CA ARG A 236 -22.35 -21.17 -6.88
C ARG A 236 -21.63 -19.84 -7.03
N ILE A 237 -20.97 -19.36 -5.98
CA ILE A 237 -20.28 -18.07 -6.02
C ILE A 237 -18.80 -18.22 -6.37
N ASP A 238 -18.34 -17.42 -7.33
CA ASP A 238 -16.93 -17.36 -7.70
C ASP A 238 -16.15 -16.35 -6.82
N VAL A 239 -14.83 -16.41 -6.94
CA VAL A 239 -13.90 -15.57 -6.15
C VAL A 239 -14.01 -14.10 -6.50
N ASP A 240 -14.29 -13.77 -7.76
CA ASP A 240 -14.40 -12.41 -8.27
C ASP A 240 -15.63 -11.73 -7.61
N ASP A 241 -16.79 -12.39 -7.64
CA ASP A 241 -18.05 -11.93 -7.06
C ASP A 241 -17.95 -11.80 -5.53
N LEU A 242 -17.38 -12.79 -4.84
CA LEU A 242 -17.15 -12.72 -3.39
C LEU A 242 -16.26 -11.53 -3.01
N SER A 243 -15.16 -11.35 -3.73
CA SER A 243 -14.18 -10.30 -3.43
C SER A 243 -14.75 -8.91 -3.67
N LEU A 244 -15.49 -8.71 -4.76
CA LEU A 244 -16.18 -7.45 -5.04
C LEU A 244 -17.29 -7.18 -4.02
N ALA A 245 -18.06 -8.20 -3.63
CA ALA A 245 -19.10 -8.07 -2.63
C ALA A 245 -18.56 -7.62 -1.26
N ILE A 246 -17.47 -8.24 -0.78
CA ILE A 246 -16.81 -7.82 0.47
C ILE A 246 -16.42 -6.35 0.38
N ARG A 247 -15.72 -5.96 -0.69
CA ARG A 247 -15.23 -4.58 -0.87
C ARG A 247 -16.39 -3.59 -0.96
N ALA A 248 -17.47 -3.95 -1.64
CA ALA A 248 -18.66 -3.12 -1.76
C ALA A 248 -19.36 -2.94 -0.40
N MET A 249 -19.52 -4.01 0.39
CA MET A 249 -20.09 -3.91 1.75
C MET A 249 -19.18 -3.11 2.69
N VAL A 250 -17.87 -3.26 2.57
CA VAL A 250 -16.88 -2.42 3.27
C VAL A 250 -16.98 -0.95 2.85
N ALA A 251 -17.16 -0.69 1.56
CA ALA A 251 -17.38 0.65 1.05
C ALA A 251 -18.70 1.27 1.55
N ALA A 252 -19.71 0.44 1.82
CA ALA A 252 -20.96 0.83 2.45
C ALA A 252 -20.89 0.94 3.99
N GLY A 253 -19.72 0.73 4.60
CA GLY A 253 -19.51 0.86 6.05
C GLY A 253 -19.89 -0.39 6.85
N SER A 254 -19.54 -1.58 6.36
CA SER A 254 -19.63 -2.85 7.10
C SER A 254 -18.29 -3.59 7.13
N SER A 255 -17.86 -4.09 8.28
CA SER A 255 -16.68 -4.94 8.47
C SER A 255 -17.10 -6.33 8.97
N ARG A 256 -16.19 -7.22 9.36
CA ARG A 256 -16.59 -8.50 9.98
C ARG A 256 -17.17 -8.36 11.39
N VAL A 257 -16.99 -7.19 12.02
CA VAL A 257 -17.36 -6.96 13.43
C VAL A 257 -18.42 -5.88 13.61
N GLU A 258 -18.55 -4.94 12.66
CA GLU A 258 -19.46 -3.80 12.80
C GLU A 258 -20.17 -3.48 11.48
N GLY A 259 -21.30 -2.76 11.58
CA GLY A 259 -22.13 -2.38 10.45
C GLY A 259 -23.22 -3.40 10.11
N LYS A 260 -24.16 -2.96 9.27
CA LYS A 260 -25.40 -3.68 8.94
C LYS A 260 -25.15 -5.05 8.30
N HIS A 261 -24.13 -5.17 7.45
CA HIS A 261 -23.83 -6.38 6.68
C HIS A 261 -22.70 -7.21 7.29
N SER A 262 -22.41 -7.02 8.58
CA SER A 262 -21.22 -7.61 9.21
C SER A 262 -21.21 -9.13 9.19
N ALA A 263 -22.36 -9.78 9.41
CA ALA A 263 -22.50 -11.23 9.31
C ALA A 263 -22.17 -11.74 7.89
N THR A 264 -22.69 -11.06 6.86
CA THR A 264 -22.44 -11.41 5.46
C THR A 264 -20.98 -11.22 5.09
N VAL A 265 -20.36 -10.09 5.49
CA VAL A 265 -18.92 -9.83 5.29
C VAL A 265 -18.07 -10.90 5.97
N HIS A 266 -18.39 -11.24 7.22
CA HIS A 266 -17.70 -12.30 7.96
C HIS A 266 -17.79 -13.65 7.23
N ARG A 267 -18.98 -14.02 6.78
CA ARG A 267 -19.23 -15.26 6.03
C ARG A 267 -18.45 -15.28 4.72
N CYS A 268 -18.51 -14.22 3.91
CA CYS A 268 -17.76 -14.12 2.66
C CYS A 268 -16.24 -14.24 2.88
N ALA A 269 -15.71 -13.57 3.90
CA ALA A 269 -14.30 -13.65 4.24
C ALA A 269 -13.89 -15.07 4.66
N TYR A 270 -14.76 -15.78 5.39
CA TYR A 270 -14.54 -17.18 5.74
C TYR A 270 -14.53 -18.07 4.49
N GLU A 271 -15.49 -17.93 3.58
CA GLU A 271 -15.55 -18.67 2.31
C GLU A 271 -14.29 -18.45 1.45
N LEU A 272 -13.78 -17.22 1.39
CA LEU A 272 -12.53 -16.94 0.68
C LEU A 272 -11.32 -17.62 1.34
N LEU A 273 -11.25 -17.59 2.67
CA LEU A 273 -10.15 -18.19 3.42
C LEU A 273 -10.16 -19.73 3.36
N ASP A 274 -11.34 -20.34 3.37
CA ASP A 274 -11.50 -21.80 3.27
C ASP A 274 -11.05 -22.34 1.90
N ARG A 275 -11.35 -21.59 0.83
CA ARG A 275 -11.01 -21.96 -0.54
C ARG A 275 -9.63 -21.48 -0.99
N PHE A 276 -8.91 -20.76 -0.13
CA PHE A 276 -7.73 -19.98 -0.51
C PHE A 276 -6.60 -20.82 -1.13
N GLU A 277 -6.44 -22.07 -0.70
CA GLU A 277 -5.42 -22.99 -1.23
C GLU A 277 -5.75 -23.52 -2.64
N SER A 278 -7.00 -23.45 -3.08
CA SER A 278 -7.45 -23.91 -4.39
C SER A 278 -7.28 -22.87 -5.50
N PHE A 279 -6.99 -21.62 -5.13
CA PHE A 279 -6.94 -20.49 -6.05
C PHE A 279 -5.64 -20.44 -6.85
N ASP A 280 -5.76 -20.09 -8.13
CA ASP A 280 -4.59 -19.64 -8.89
C ASP A 280 -4.06 -18.28 -8.37
N ASP A 281 -2.91 -17.82 -8.84
CA ASP A 281 -2.33 -16.56 -8.34
C ASP A 281 -3.17 -15.31 -8.68
N GLY A 282 -3.92 -15.34 -9.78
CA GLY A 282 -4.85 -14.26 -10.13
C GLY A 282 -6.07 -14.24 -9.21
N GLU A 283 -6.66 -15.40 -8.95
CA GLU A 283 -7.76 -15.57 -7.98
C GLU A 283 -7.32 -15.17 -6.58
N THR A 284 -6.12 -15.60 -6.19
CA THR A 284 -5.49 -15.23 -4.92
C THR A 284 -5.32 -13.71 -4.83
N ALA A 285 -4.86 -13.04 -5.91
CA ALA A 285 -4.69 -11.59 -5.92
C ALA A 285 -6.01 -10.83 -5.69
N THR A 286 -7.09 -11.25 -6.34
CA THR A 286 -8.42 -10.66 -6.17
C THR A 286 -9.00 -10.92 -4.77
N ALA A 287 -8.87 -12.15 -4.25
CA ALA A 287 -9.25 -12.47 -2.87
C ALA A 287 -8.47 -11.61 -1.86
N LEU A 288 -7.16 -11.46 -2.05
CA LEU A 288 -6.31 -10.64 -1.19
C LEU A 288 -6.60 -9.15 -1.31
N ALA A 289 -7.01 -8.65 -2.48
CA ALA A 289 -7.44 -7.26 -2.61
C ALA A 289 -8.63 -6.97 -1.68
N ALA A 290 -9.60 -7.89 -1.57
CA ALA A 290 -10.69 -7.78 -0.61
C ALA A 290 -10.25 -7.97 0.85
N LEU A 291 -9.49 -9.02 1.14
CA LEU A 291 -9.00 -9.30 2.50
C LEU A 291 -8.05 -8.22 3.03
N SER A 292 -7.32 -7.53 2.15
CA SER A 292 -6.46 -6.40 2.54
C SER A 292 -7.28 -5.23 3.09
N GLU A 293 -8.45 -4.93 2.52
CA GLU A 293 -9.34 -3.87 3.05
C GLU A 293 -9.87 -4.23 4.45
N LEU A 294 -10.21 -5.50 4.68
CA LEU A 294 -10.56 -5.99 6.01
C LEU A 294 -9.35 -5.98 6.97
N ALA A 295 -8.15 -6.31 6.49
CA ALA A 295 -6.92 -6.24 7.29
C ALA A 295 -6.58 -4.80 7.70
N VAL A 296 -6.85 -3.81 6.82
CA VAL A 296 -6.70 -2.39 7.14
C VAL A 296 -7.59 -1.98 8.30
N LEU A 297 -8.85 -2.45 8.30
CA LEU A 297 -9.85 -2.16 9.32
C LEU A 297 -9.59 -2.87 10.66
N GLU A 298 -9.25 -4.15 10.60
CA GLU A 298 -9.31 -5.02 11.78
C GLU A 298 -7.92 -5.44 12.30
N GLY A 299 -6.88 -5.31 11.48
CA GLY A 299 -5.54 -5.77 11.80
C GLY A 299 -5.45 -7.27 12.11
N GLY A 300 -4.60 -7.63 13.07
CA GLY A 300 -4.48 -8.99 13.60
C GLY A 300 -4.07 -10.04 12.57
N ARG A 301 -4.65 -11.24 12.66
CA ARG A 301 -4.26 -12.40 11.84
C ARG A 301 -4.42 -12.19 10.34
N LEU A 302 -5.34 -11.31 9.90
CA LEU A 302 -5.52 -11.03 8.48
C LEU A 302 -4.29 -10.33 7.87
N VAL A 303 -3.57 -9.51 8.64
CA VAL A 303 -2.32 -8.87 8.21
C VAL A 303 -1.26 -9.93 7.87
N ASP A 304 -1.11 -10.96 8.71
CA ASP A 304 -0.17 -12.06 8.46
C ASP A 304 -0.55 -12.87 7.21
N VAL A 305 -1.85 -13.16 7.02
CA VAL A 305 -2.36 -13.88 5.85
C VAL A 305 -2.08 -13.09 4.56
N VAL A 306 -2.46 -11.80 4.56
CA VAL A 306 -2.24 -10.92 3.40
C VAL A 306 -0.76 -10.80 3.08
N GLY A 307 0.10 -10.53 4.07
CA GLY A 307 1.55 -10.42 3.87
C GLY A 307 2.17 -11.69 3.29
N ARG A 308 1.85 -12.87 3.85
CA ARG A 308 2.39 -14.15 3.39
C ARG A 308 2.02 -14.45 1.93
N HIS A 309 0.74 -14.30 1.58
CA HIS A 309 0.29 -14.65 0.24
C HIS A 309 0.61 -13.57 -0.80
N ALA A 310 0.68 -12.29 -0.41
CA ALA A 310 1.21 -11.24 -1.27
C ALA A 310 2.71 -11.47 -1.60
N ALA A 311 3.51 -11.91 -0.62
CA ALA A 311 4.91 -12.29 -0.87
C ALA A 311 5.00 -13.47 -1.85
N ARG A 312 4.14 -14.49 -1.67
CA ARG A 312 4.04 -15.63 -2.59
C ARG A 312 3.72 -15.20 -4.02
N ILE A 313 2.72 -14.33 -4.20
CA ILE A 313 2.34 -13.78 -5.52
C ILE A 313 3.49 -12.99 -6.15
N ALA A 314 4.15 -12.15 -5.36
CA ALA A 314 5.26 -11.36 -5.87
C ALA A 314 6.40 -12.29 -6.36
N GLN A 315 6.74 -13.31 -5.58
CA GLN A 315 7.77 -14.29 -5.95
C GLN A 315 7.37 -15.14 -7.17
N SER A 316 6.13 -15.65 -7.22
CA SER A 316 5.66 -16.48 -8.34
C SER A 316 5.59 -15.70 -9.65
N THR A 317 5.31 -14.40 -9.58
CA THR A 317 5.35 -13.50 -10.75
C THR A 317 6.76 -13.31 -11.29
N LEU A 318 7.76 -13.26 -10.41
CA LEU A 318 9.17 -13.07 -10.79
C LEU A 318 9.88 -14.38 -11.17
N THR A 319 9.31 -15.53 -10.81
CA THR A 319 9.97 -16.83 -11.00
C THR A 319 9.45 -17.46 -12.30
N PRO A 320 10.31 -17.71 -13.30
CA PRO A 320 9.89 -18.41 -14.50
C PRO A 320 9.40 -19.82 -14.16
N ARG A 321 8.34 -20.25 -14.83
CA ARG A 321 7.81 -21.61 -14.64
C ARG A 321 8.72 -22.62 -15.32
N SER A 322 8.85 -23.81 -14.72
CA SER A 322 9.67 -24.90 -15.25
C SER A 322 9.18 -25.46 -16.60
N ASP A 323 7.90 -25.25 -16.91
CA ASP A 323 7.26 -25.64 -18.17
C ASP A 323 7.48 -24.61 -19.30
N GLY A 324 8.22 -23.52 -19.04
CA GLY A 324 8.45 -22.43 -19.98
C GLY A 324 7.24 -21.50 -20.18
N GLN A 325 6.11 -21.76 -19.50
CA GLN A 325 4.94 -20.89 -19.58
C GLN A 325 5.15 -19.62 -18.76
N ARG A 326 4.47 -18.54 -19.16
CA ARG A 326 4.42 -17.31 -18.37
C ARG A 326 3.71 -17.60 -17.03
N PRO A 327 4.14 -17.00 -15.91
CA PRO A 327 3.40 -17.02 -14.64
C PRO A 327 1.93 -16.63 -14.83
N THR A 328 1.03 -17.09 -13.95
CA THR A 328 -0.41 -16.87 -14.10
C THR A 328 -0.77 -15.39 -14.30
N LEU A 329 -0.17 -14.47 -13.53
CA LEU A 329 -0.43 -13.03 -13.67
C LEU A 329 0.15 -12.41 -14.96
N LEU A 330 1.03 -13.12 -15.67
CA LEU A 330 1.60 -12.71 -16.94
C LEU A 330 1.01 -13.52 -18.12
N HIS A 331 -0.02 -14.32 -17.86
CA HIS A 331 -0.71 -15.08 -18.89
C HIS A 331 -1.74 -14.21 -19.64
N TRP A 332 -1.92 -14.46 -20.94
CA TRP A 332 -2.83 -13.68 -21.80
C TRP A 332 -4.29 -13.82 -21.42
N SER A 333 -4.69 -14.99 -20.90
CA SER A 333 -6.06 -15.26 -20.47
C SER A 333 -6.41 -14.66 -19.11
N THR A 334 -5.45 -14.06 -18.40
CA THR A 334 -5.71 -13.53 -17.06
C THR A 334 -6.58 -12.27 -17.17
N PRO A 335 -7.76 -12.23 -16.51
CA PRO A 335 -8.66 -11.08 -16.59
C PRO A 335 -7.97 -9.78 -16.14
N SER A 336 -8.23 -8.67 -16.83
CA SER A 336 -7.65 -7.35 -16.52
C SER A 336 -7.92 -6.91 -15.08
N MET A 337 -9.08 -7.26 -14.54
CA MET A 337 -9.44 -7.01 -13.14
C MET A 337 -8.49 -7.68 -12.14
N ARG A 338 -8.10 -8.93 -12.38
CA ARG A 338 -7.16 -9.65 -11.50
C ARG A 338 -5.77 -9.01 -11.56
N LEU A 339 -5.37 -8.50 -12.73
CA LEU A 339 -4.12 -7.74 -12.87
C LEU A 339 -4.19 -6.41 -12.11
N ALA A 340 -5.33 -5.70 -12.20
CA ALA A 340 -5.57 -4.45 -11.49
C ALA A 340 -5.52 -4.65 -9.96
N ASP A 341 -6.19 -5.69 -9.47
CA ASP A 341 -6.21 -6.09 -8.06
C ASP A 341 -4.80 -6.49 -7.58
N ALA A 342 -4.05 -7.26 -8.38
CA ALA A 342 -2.65 -7.60 -8.09
C ALA A 342 -1.77 -6.34 -7.99
N GLY A 343 -1.91 -5.40 -8.92
CA GLY A 343 -1.19 -4.13 -8.91
C GLY A 343 -1.44 -3.33 -7.64
N ARG A 344 -2.70 -3.20 -7.24
CA ARG A 344 -3.09 -2.51 -5.99
C ARG A 344 -2.63 -3.25 -4.74
N LEU A 345 -2.80 -4.58 -4.70
CA LEU A 345 -2.35 -5.41 -3.58
C LEU A 345 -0.84 -5.27 -3.37
N LEU A 346 -0.05 -5.47 -4.43
CA LEU A 346 1.41 -5.41 -4.36
C LEU A 346 1.91 -3.99 -4.03
N ARG A 347 1.12 -2.95 -4.35
CA ARG A 347 1.41 -1.57 -3.96
C ARG A 347 1.35 -1.39 -2.44
N LEU A 348 0.46 -2.10 -1.77
CA LEU A 348 0.25 -2.06 -0.31
C LEU A 348 1.04 -3.15 0.42
N ALA A 349 1.46 -4.20 -0.28
CA ALA A 349 2.18 -5.36 0.26
C ALA A 349 3.34 -5.02 1.21
N PRO A 350 4.15 -3.95 0.98
CA PRO A 350 5.21 -3.61 1.92
C PRO A 350 4.71 -3.24 3.32
N ALA A 351 3.54 -2.61 3.44
CA ALA A 351 2.92 -2.33 4.74
C ALA A 351 2.47 -3.62 5.47
N PHE A 352 2.30 -4.72 4.74
CA PHE A 352 2.02 -6.06 5.28
C PHE A 352 3.30 -6.91 5.44
N GLY A 353 4.49 -6.31 5.34
CA GLY A 353 5.77 -6.97 5.59
C GLY A 353 6.43 -7.62 4.37
N VAL A 354 5.92 -7.40 3.16
CA VAL A 354 6.58 -7.87 1.92
C VAL A 354 7.77 -6.96 1.58
N HIS A 355 8.85 -7.52 1.03
CA HIS A 355 10.00 -6.71 0.60
C HIS A 355 9.61 -5.73 -0.52
N ALA A 356 9.84 -4.43 -0.31
CA ALA A 356 9.38 -3.37 -1.22
C ALA A 356 9.90 -3.55 -2.66
N GLY A 357 11.20 -3.84 -2.83
CA GLY A 357 11.77 -4.08 -4.15
C GLY A 357 11.20 -5.31 -4.87
N VAL A 358 10.82 -6.36 -4.13
CA VAL A 358 10.24 -7.58 -4.73
C VAL A 358 8.81 -7.31 -5.19
N ALA A 359 8.01 -6.67 -4.34
CA ALA A 359 6.66 -6.25 -4.69
C ALA A 359 6.66 -5.25 -5.86
N HIS A 360 7.58 -4.29 -5.86
CA HIS A 360 7.73 -3.31 -6.93
C HIS A 360 8.09 -3.97 -8.26
N ARG A 361 9.10 -4.85 -8.30
CA ARG A 361 9.47 -5.57 -9.53
C ARG A 361 8.33 -6.43 -10.08
N ALA A 362 7.63 -7.16 -9.21
CA ALA A 362 6.47 -7.94 -9.63
C ALA A 362 5.38 -7.03 -10.25
N ARG A 363 5.15 -5.84 -9.67
CA ARG A 363 4.24 -4.84 -10.26
C ARG A 363 4.71 -4.35 -11.62
N MET A 364 6.00 -4.07 -11.80
CA MET A 364 6.54 -3.66 -13.10
C MET A 364 6.32 -4.73 -14.17
N MET A 365 6.55 -6.01 -13.85
CA MET A 365 6.29 -7.09 -14.80
C MET A 365 4.81 -7.18 -15.20
N ILE A 366 3.89 -7.01 -14.25
CA ILE A 366 2.45 -7.02 -14.55
C ILE A 366 2.04 -5.76 -15.34
N ALA A 367 2.62 -4.60 -15.04
CA ALA A 367 2.39 -3.36 -15.78
C ALA A 367 2.87 -3.48 -17.23
N ALA A 368 4.08 -3.99 -17.45
CA ALA A 368 4.63 -4.26 -18.77
C ALA A 368 3.80 -5.29 -19.57
N HIS A 369 3.24 -6.31 -18.90
CA HIS A 369 2.29 -7.25 -19.52
C HIS A 369 0.98 -6.55 -19.91
N LEU A 370 0.47 -5.64 -19.08
CA LEU A 370 -0.69 -4.83 -19.44
C LEU A 370 -0.40 -3.90 -20.63
N ASP A 371 0.77 -3.28 -20.69
CA ASP A 371 1.18 -2.45 -21.84
C ASP A 371 1.26 -3.28 -23.12
N GLU A 372 1.83 -4.48 -23.05
CA GLU A 372 1.89 -5.42 -24.18
C GLU A 372 0.47 -5.75 -24.68
N ARG A 373 -0.48 -5.98 -23.77
CA ARG A 373 -1.89 -6.22 -24.10
C ARG A 373 -2.56 -5.00 -24.74
N VAL A 374 -2.33 -3.82 -24.21
CA VAL A 374 -2.88 -2.57 -24.76
C VAL A 374 -2.33 -2.30 -26.17
N ALA A 375 -1.06 -2.62 -26.41
CA ALA A 375 -0.44 -2.43 -27.72
C ALA A 375 -0.95 -3.42 -28.79
N LEU A 376 -1.27 -4.66 -28.40
CA LEU A 376 -1.74 -5.70 -29.34
C LEU A 376 -3.24 -5.61 -29.65
N ASP A 377 -4.04 -5.06 -28.75
CA ASP A 377 -5.48 -4.92 -28.95
C ASP A 377 -5.77 -3.68 -29.83
N SER A 378 -5.60 -3.85 -31.15
CA SER A 378 -5.72 -2.78 -32.16
C SER A 378 -7.17 -2.31 -32.41
N ASP A 379 -8.17 -2.96 -31.83
CA ASP A 379 -9.56 -2.52 -31.86
C ASP A 379 -9.78 -1.42 -30.80
N VAL A 380 -9.17 -0.24 -31.01
CA VAL A 380 -9.50 1.03 -30.31
C VAL A 380 -9.57 0.89 -28.77
N GLU A 381 -8.42 0.80 -28.11
CA GLU A 381 -8.22 1.01 -26.66
C GLU A 381 -9.26 0.34 -25.74
N ALA A 382 -9.19 -0.98 -25.51
CA ALA A 382 -10.11 -1.65 -24.58
C ALA A 382 -10.10 -0.93 -23.21
N PRO A 383 -11.17 -0.18 -22.86
CA PRO A 383 -11.12 0.77 -21.75
C PRO A 383 -10.93 0.05 -20.41
N SER A 384 -11.27 -1.23 -20.34
CA SER A 384 -11.02 -2.09 -19.19
C SER A 384 -9.54 -2.32 -18.92
N LEU A 385 -8.68 -2.43 -19.95
CA LEU A 385 -7.23 -2.57 -19.81
C LEU A 385 -6.61 -1.26 -19.31
N VAL A 386 -6.96 -0.13 -19.95
CA VAL A 386 -6.42 1.19 -19.56
C VAL A 386 -6.92 1.60 -18.17
N ALA A 387 -8.17 1.28 -17.82
CA ALA A 387 -8.69 1.49 -16.47
C ALA A 387 -7.96 0.61 -15.45
N ALA A 388 -7.69 -0.66 -15.76
CA ALA A 388 -6.91 -1.57 -14.91
C ALA A 388 -5.47 -1.04 -14.68
N GLN A 389 -4.82 -0.52 -15.73
CA GLN A 389 -3.51 0.13 -15.64
C GLN A 389 -3.53 1.31 -14.66
N LEU A 390 -4.47 2.24 -14.83
CA LEU A 390 -4.57 3.41 -13.95
C LEU A 390 -4.89 3.04 -12.50
N TYR A 391 -5.68 1.98 -12.30
CA TYR A 391 -6.10 1.49 -11.00
C TYR A 391 -4.96 0.85 -10.22
N GLY A 392 -4.28 -0.14 -10.81
CA GLY A 392 -3.25 -0.93 -10.14
C GLY A 392 -1.84 -0.32 -10.24
N PHE A 393 -1.57 0.47 -11.28
CA PHE A 393 -0.21 0.81 -11.73
C PHE A 393 -0.04 2.29 -12.08
N GLY A 394 -0.99 3.14 -11.67
CA GLY A 394 -0.97 4.57 -12.01
C GLY A 394 0.26 5.36 -11.55
N ASP A 395 1.06 4.82 -10.64
CA ASP A 395 2.35 5.36 -10.19
C ASP A 395 3.57 4.86 -10.99
N LEU A 396 3.39 3.91 -11.92
CA LEU A 396 4.45 3.30 -12.72
C LEU A 396 4.36 3.59 -14.22
N ILE A 397 3.20 4.05 -14.70
CA ILE A 397 2.91 4.23 -16.13
C ILE A 397 2.87 5.71 -16.52
N ASP A 398 2.83 6.00 -17.84
CA ASP A 398 2.41 7.32 -18.34
C ASP A 398 0.92 7.55 -18.02
N ARG A 399 0.70 8.06 -16.82
CA ARG A 399 -0.63 8.32 -16.31
C ARG A 399 -1.36 9.36 -17.12
N GLU A 400 -0.67 10.38 -17.65
CA GLU A 400 -1.33 11.39 -18.47
C GLU A 400 -1.79 10.82 -19.80
N GLY A 401 -0.97 9.97 -20.42
CA GLY A 401 -1.33 9.19 -21.60
C GLY A 401 -2.56 8.32 -21.36
N ALA A 402 -2.55 7.52 -20.30
CA ALA A 402 -3.68 6.68 -19.94
C ALA A 402 -4.95 7.51 -19.57
N ASP A 403 -4.78 8.64 -18.89
CA ASP A 403 -5.87 9.59 -18.62
C ASP A 403 -6.45 10.17 -19.93
N ARG A 404 -5.61 10.48 -20.92
CA ARG A 404 -6.03 10.98 -22.25
C ARG A 404 -6.79 9.91 -23.04
N ALA A 405 -6.30 8.68 -23.07
CA ALA A 405 -6.99 7.54 -23.68
C ALA A 405 -8.39 7.39 -23.09
N LEU A 406 -8.51 7.37 -21.75
CA LEU A 406 -9.82 7.26 -21.08
C LEU A 406 -10.71 8.52 -21.17
N ARG A 407 -10.20 9.69 -21.57
CA ARG A 407 -11.06 10.88 -21.77
C ARG A 407 -12.03 10.70 -22.94
N LEU A 408 -11.68 9.85 -23.90
CA LEU A 408 -12.56 9.48 -25.02
C LEU A 408 -13.75 8.65 -24.54
N TRP A 409 -13.61 8.00 -23.38
CA TRP A 409 -14.61 7.14 -22.77
C TRP A 409 -15.38 7.89 -21.69
N ASN A 410 -16.60 8.32 -22.03
CA ASN A 410 -17.52 8.83 -21.01
C ASN A 410 -17.83 7.68 -20.02
N PRO A 411 -17.82 7.89 -18.69
CA PRO A 411 -18.28 6.92 -17.70
C PRO A 411 -19.60 6.22 -18.04
N ARG A 412 -20.52 6.91 -18.72
CA ARG A 412 -21.78 6.32 -19.21
C ARG A 412 -21.59 5.35 -20.39
N LEU A 413 -20.57 5.56 -21.22
CA LEU A 413 -20.20 4.65 -22.32
C LEU A 413 -19.46 3.41 -21.83
N LEU A 414 -18.91 3.45 -20.60
CA LEU A 414 -18.34 2.26 -19.98
C LEU A 414 -19.42 1.29 -19.48
N VAL A 415 -20.67 1.73 -19.30
CA VAL A 415 -21.78 0.82 -18.98
C VAL A 415 -22.10 -0.01 -20.24
N PRO A 416 -22.17 -1.36 -20.15
CA PRO A 416 -22.37 -2.16 -18.93
C PRO A 416 -21.12 -2.74 -18.25
N ASP A 417 -19.90 -2.37 -18.64
CA ASP A 417 -18.66 -2.77 -17.94
C ASP A 417 -18.45 -1.95 -16.65
N PHE A 418 -19.16 -2.34 -15.60
CA PHE A 418 -19.08 -1.70 -14.29
C PHE A 418 -17.72 -1.87 -13.61
N VAL A 419 -16.95 -2.91 -13.96
CA VAL A 419 -15.61 -3.13 -13.41
C VAL A 419 -14.63 -2.11 -13.96
N ALA A 420 -14.64 -1.87 -15.28
CA ALA A 420 -13.85 -0.80 -15.89
C ALA A 420 -14.24 0.57 -15.33
N LEU A 421 -15.54 0.81 -15.14
CA LEU A 421 -16.05 2.03 -14.53
C LEU A 421 -15.53 2.22 -13.09
N HIS A 422 -15.54 1.17 -12.26
CA HIS A 422 -14.96 1.18 -10.91
C HIS A 422 -13.45 1.49 -10.92
N HIS A 423 -12.68 0.81 -11.78
CA HIS A 423 -11.25 1.09 -11.92
C HIS A 423 -10.97 2.53 -12.35
N LEU A 424 -11.74 3.05 -13.31
CA LEU A 424 -11.68 4.45 -13.72
C LEU A 424 -12.03 5.37 -12.54
N ALA A 425 -13.07 5.06 -11.77
CA ALA A 425 -13.51 5.90 -10.66
C ALA A 425 -12.39 6.11 -9.64
N TRP A 426 -11.68 5.04 -9.28
CA TRP A 426 -10.54 5.07 -8.36
C TRP A 426 -9.30 5.77 -8.92
N SER A 427 -9.19 5.95 -10.23
CA SER A 427 -8.12 6.76 -10.83
C SER A 427 -8.42 8.26 -10.83
N ARG A 428 -9.68 8.65 -10.58
CA ARG A 428 -10.08 10.05 -10.49
C ARG A 428 -9.94 10.51 -9.03
N VAL A 429 -9.17 11.58 -8.81
CA VAL A 429 -9.05 12.23 -7.49
C VAL A 429 -9.46 13.71 -7.60
N PRO A 430 -9.94 14.36 -6.52
CA PRO A 430 -10.53 15.70 -6.61
C PRO A 430 -9.61 16.78 -7.15
N THR A 431 -8.30 16.63 -6.99
CA THR A 431 -7.30 17.60 -7.46
C THR A 431 -6.99 17.49 -8.96
N ARG A 432 -7.59 16.52 -9.67
CA ARG A 432 -7.27 16.27 -11.10
C ARG A 432 -8.24 16.93 -12.07
N PRO A 433 -7.75 17.35 -13.26
CA PRO A 433 -8.59 17.77 -14.36
C PRO A 433 -9.65 16.73 -14.71
N GLY A 434 -10.88 17.17 -14.95
CA GLY A 434 -12.01 16.31 -15.30
C GLY A 434 -12.78 15.74 -14.10
N TRP A 435 -12.35 15.98 -12.85
CA TRP A 435 -13.07 15.54 -11.66
C TRP A 435 -14.52 16.02 -11.60
N ALA A 436 -14.78 17.32 -11.82
CA ALA A 436 -16.13 17.88 -11.78
C ALA A 436 -17.06 17.20 -12.81
N ARG A 437 -16.59 16.99 -14.04
CA ARG A 437 -17.33 16.27 -15.09
C ARG A 437 -17.56 14.80 -14.70
N PHE A 438 -16.57 14.17 -14.08
CA PHE A 438 -16.73 12.81 -13.56
C PHE A 438 -17.81 12.74 -12.48
N GLN A 439 -17.86 13.72 -11.57
CA GLN A 439 -18.89 13.84 -10.53
C GLN A 439 -20.31 14.02 -11.11
N GLU A 440 -20.47 14.82 -12.16
CA GLU A 440 -21.74 14.93 -12.89
C GLU A 440 -22.20 13.58 -13.45
N HIS A 441 -21.27 12.79 -14.00
CA HIS A 441 -21.58 11.45 -14.47
C HIS A 441 -21.91 10.48 -13.34
N LEU A 442 -21.23 10.54 -12.20
CA LEU A 442 -21.55 9.72 -11.02
C LEU A 442 -22.96 9.99 -10.50
N ARG A 443 -23.41 11.26 -10.46
CA ARG A 443 -24.79 11.59 -10.09
C ARG A 443 -25.80 10.92 -11.02
N ALA A 444 -25.54 10.92 -12.33
CA ALA A 444 -26.39 10.22 -13.27
C ALA A 444 -26.36 8.70 -13.08
N LEU A 445 -25.17 8.13 -12.84
CA LEU A 445 -24.99 6.70 -12.54
C LEU A 445 -25.71 6.29 -11.25
N SER A 446 -25.82 7.16 -10.24
CA SER A 446 -26.58 6.85 -9.02
C SER A 446 -28.08 6.64 -9.27
N SER A 447 -28.59 7.06 -10.42
CA SER A 447 -30.02 6.96 -10.78
C SER A 447 -30.34 5.77 -11.68
N ILE A 448 -29.34 5.00 -12.12
CA ILE A 448 -29.59 3.82 -12.97
C ILE A 448 -30.19 2.67 -12.15
N GLU A 449 -30.88 1.76 -12.83
CA GLU A 449 -31.41 0.54 -12.23
C GLU A 449 -30.30 -0.31 -11.59
N THR A 450 -30.61 -1.02 -10.50
CA THR A 450 -29.66 -1.94 -9.88
C THR A 450 -29.32 -3.06 -10.85
N PRO A 451 -28.04 -3.28 -11.17
CA PRO A 451 -27.67 -4.42 -12.01
C PRO A 451 -28.10 -5.76 -11.40
N PRO A 452 -28.52 -6.75 -12.20
CA PRO A 452 -29.03 -8.02 -11.67
C PRO A 452 -27.93 -8.99 -11.19
N ARG A 453 -26.65 -8.67 -11.44
CA ARG A 453 -25.52 -9.51 -11.07
C ARG A 453 -24.76 -8.88 -9.91
N VAL A 454 -24.42 -9.69 -8.91
CA VAL A 454 -23.54 -9.31 -7.78
C VAL A 454 -22.32 -8.52 -8.25
N ARG A 455 -21.58 -9.03 -9.24
CA ARG A 455 -20.42 -8.37 -9.85
C ARG A 455 -20.66 -6.92 -10.22
N ASP A 456 -21.75 -6.68 -10.93
CA ASP A 456 -22.08 -5.41 -11.55
C ASP A 456 -22.62 -4.43 -10.49
N SER A 457 -23.48 -4.90 -9.58
CA SER A 457 -23.98 -4.12 -8.45
C SER A 457 -22.86 -3.72 -7.48
N ALA A 458 -21.96 -4.66 -7.16
CA ALA A 458 -20.81 -4.38 -6.30
C ALA A 458 -19.86 -3.37 -6.94
N SER A 459 -19.58 -3.51 -8.24
CA SER A 459 -18.73 -2.57 -8.97
C SER A 459 -19.38 -1.18 -9.10
N LEU A 460 -20.69 -1.10 -9.33
CA LEU A 460 -21.44 0.16 -9.29
C LEU A 460 -21.37 0.81 -7.91
N LEU A 461 -21.58 0.06 -6.83
CA LEU A 461 -21.48 0.56 -5.46
C LEU A 461 -20.08 1.11 -5.20
N LEU A 462 -19.04 0.34 -5.53
CA LEU A 462 -17.64 0.77 -5.35
C LEU A 462 -17.34 2.05 -6.12
N CYS A 463 -17.82 2.17 -7.36
CA CYS A 463 -17.71 3.39 -8.16
C CYS A 463 -18.38 4.60 -7.47
N LEU A 464 -19.63 4.43 -7.00
CA LEU A 464 -20.39 5.48 -6.33
C LEU A 464 -19.80 5.87 -4.97
N SER A 465 -19.08 4.96 -4.31
CA SER A 465 -18.43 5.18 -3.01
C SER A 465 -17.19 6.08 -3.08
N MET A 466 -16.71 6.46 -4.28
CA MET A 466 -15.53 7.31 -4.46
C MET A 466 -15.64 8.70 -3.81
N ASN A 467 -16.86 9.17 -3.54
CA ASN A 467 -17.08 10.43 -2.84
C ASN A 467 -16.55 10.44 -1.40
N TYR A 468 -16.15 9.28 -0.86
CA TYR A 468 -15.52 9.14 0.46
C TYR A 468 -13.99 9.04 0.39
N ALA A 469 -13.38 8.93 -0.80
CA ALA A 469 -11.97 8.62 -0.95
C ALA A 469 -11.01 9.81 -0.74
N ALA A 470 -11.53 11.05 -0.72
CA ALA A 470 -10.70 12.26 -0.56
C ALA A 470 -11.50 13.40 0.12
N PRO A 471 -11.87 13.21 1.40
CA PRO A 471 -12.72 14.13 2.18
C PRO A 471 -12.10 15.52 2.35
N GLU A 472 -10.78 15.61 2.58
CA GLU A 472 -10.07 16.88 2.79
C GLU A 472 -10.03 17.70 1.50
N ALA A 473 -9.67 17.06 0.38
CA ALA A 473 -9.70 17.71 -0.92
C ALA A 473 -11.12 18.15 -1.30
N LEU A 474 -12.16 17.36 -0.96
CA LEU A 474 -13.54 17.77 -1.14
C LEU A 474 -13.93 18.94 -0.23
N GLY A 475 -13.49 18.94 1.02
CA GLY A 475 -13.71 20.03 1.97
C GLY A 475 -13.05 21.34 1.51
N GLU A 476 -11.84 21.28 0.97
CA GLU A 476 -11.15 22.44 0.38
C GLU A 476 -11.85 22.95 -0.88
N LEU A 477 -12.35 22.06 -1.74
CA LEU A 477 -13.08 22.45 -2.95
C LEU A 477 -14.43 23.10 -2.60
N VAL A 478 -15.16 22.54 -1.64
CA VAL A 478 -16.41 23.14 -1.13
C VAL A 478 -16.15 24.49 -0.47
N ALA A 479 -15.08 24.62 0.32
CA ALA A 479 -14.67 25.89 0.91
C ALA A 479 -14.31 26.96 -0.16
N ARG A 480 -13.91 26.53 -1.36
CA ARG A 480 -13.62 27.39 -2.52
C ARG A 480 -14.85 27.67 -3.40
N GLY A 481 -16.04 27.19 -3.03
CA GLY A 481 -17.30 27.46 -3.74
C GLY A 481 -17.52 26.63 -4.99
N MET A 482 -16.91 25.45 -5.07
CA MET A 482 -17.31 24.38 -6.00
C MET A 482 -18.34 23.46 -5.36
#